data_AF-F3ACW7-F1
#
_entry.id   AF-F3ACW7-F1
#
_cell.length_a   1.000
_cell.length_b   1.000
_cell.length_c   1.000
_cell.angle_alpha   90.00
_cell.angle_beta   90.00
_cell.angle_gamma   90.00
#
_symmetry.space_group_name_H-M   'P 1'
#
loop_
_entity.id
_entity.type
_entity.pdbx_description
1 polymer ?
#
loop_
_entity_poly.entity_id
_entity_poly.type
_entity_poly.pdbx_seq_one_letter_code
_entity_poly.pdbx_strand_id
1 'polypeptide(L)'
;MENKECYTELSKDENYKSLLLERKMDFETKNSTIEEANISNLYEQLNSEYKKYVMCLIDDLCDGNDNIGYNVKQVVDTFRQYQVSQNSVAVVISESLPSFSGTEIDIVKRLGKIKGQSTITTNTKKSGKTTKNILKAFCENYLISMELLQKGHGKIFVLNRKYKDNIQDVAEECPKLKEGTTLLNVLKSCEKVMKQKNIITGANESLLIEKYAVMTKNGQYLGLNKEQKKAVNHLIENLHSYQQKNSEFFYH
;
A
#
# COMPACT_ATOMS: atom_id res chain seq x y z
N MET A 1 -20.33 10.00 6.04
CA MET A 1 -19.01 10.00 5.37
C MET A 1 -18.39 8.64 5.66
N GLU A 2 -18.42 7.73 4.69
CA GLU A 2 -17.87 6.37 4.89
C GLU A 2 -16.35 6.44 5.04
N ASN A 3 -15.84 5.81 6.10
CA ASN A 3 -14.41 5.57 6.27
C ASN A 3 -13.92 4.74 5.08
N LYS A 4 -13.27 5.37 4.11
CA LYS A 4 -12.49 4.63 3.12
C LYS A 4 -11.18 4.27 3.76
N GLU A 5 -11.17 3.14 4.45
CA GLU A 5 -9.95 2.47 4.88
C GLU A 5 -9.13 2.14 3.63
N CYS A 6 -7.83 2.45 3.67
CA CYS A 6 -6.91 2.15 2.57
C CYS A 6 -6.41 0.70 2.61
N TYR A 7 -6.45 0.11 3.80
CA TYR A 7 -6.02 -1.25 4.07
C TYR A 7 -6.81 -1.79 5.25
N THR A 8 -6.91 -3.12 5.30
CA THR A 8 -7.43 -3.88 6.44
C THR A 8 -6.23 -4.41 7.20
N GLU A 9 -6.15 -4.07 8.50
CA GLU A 9 -5.13 -4.61 9.40
C GLU A 9 -5.45 -6.06 9.75
N LEU A 10 -4.44 -6.92 9.71
CA LEU A 10 -4.54 -8.35 9.98
C LEU A 10 -3.64 -8.77 11.12
N SER A 11 -4.12 -9.75 11.87
CA SER A 11 -3.28 -10.49 12.81
C SER A 11 -2.26 -11.34 12.07
N LYS A 12 -1.22 -11.83 12.78
CA LYS A 12 -0.21 -12.72 12.19
C LYS A 12 -0.79 -14.08 11.78
N ASP A 13 -1.92 -14.47 12.38
CA ASP A 13 -2.54 -15.79 12.22
C ASP A 13 -3.68 -15.78 11.19
N GLU A 14 -4.02 -14.61 10.64
CA GLU A 14 -5.04 -14.45 9.61
C GLU A 14 -4.49 -14.75 8.21
N ASN A 15 -5.26 -15.52 7.44
CA ASN A 15 -4.93 -15.85 6.06
C ASN A 15 -5.33 -14.69 5.12
N TYR A 16 -4.36 -13.91 4.68
CA TYR A 16 -4.59 -12.78 3.77
C TYR A 16 -5.17 -13.17 2.40
N LYS A 17 -5.07 -14.45 1.99
CA LYS A 17 -5.49 -14.88 0.64
C LYS A 17 -6.99 -14.72 0.39
N SER A 18 -7.84 -14.94 1.39
CA SER A 18 -9.29 -14.72 1.23
C SER A 18 -9.58 -13.24 0.98
N LEU A 19 -8.91 -12.37 1.74
CA LEU A 19 -9.06 -10.92 1.64
C LEU A 19 -8.55 -10.38 0.31
N LEU A 20 -7.55 -11.01 -0.32
CA LEU A 20 -7.12 -10.61 -1.66
C LEU A 20 -8.26 -10.65 -2.68
N LEU A 21 -9.19 -11.61 -2.54
CA LEU A 21 -10.36 -11.78 -3.41
C LEU A 21 -11.50 -10.81 -3.06
N GLU A 22 -11.47 -10.20 -1.88
CA GLU A 22 -12.47 -9.23 -1.42
C GLU A 22 -12.08 -7.78 -1.77
N ARG A 23 -10.85 -7.56 -2.22
CA ARG A 23 -10.36 -6.24 -2.61
C ARG A 23 -11.19 -5.69 -3.76
N LYS A 24 -11.58 -4.42 -3.67
CA LYS A 24 -12.32 -3.76 -4.74
C LYS A 24 -11.39 -3.47 -5.93
N MET A 25 -11.64 -4.12 -7.06
CA MET A 25 -10.93 -3.85 -8.32
C MET A 25 -11.18 -2.41 -8.78
N ASP A 26 -10.11 -1.71 -9.17
CA ASP A 26 -10.20 -0.36 -9.72
C ASP A 26 -9.95 -0.37 -11.24
N PHE A 27 -10.94 0.10 -11.99
CA PHE A 27 -10.91 0.23 -13.44
C PHE A 27 -10.58 1.67 -13.91
N GLU A 28 -10.25 2.60 -12.99
CA GLU A 28 -9.89 4.01 -13.25
C GLU A 28 -11.02 4.85 -13.89
N THR A 29 -12.22 4.80 -13.31
CA THR A 29 -13.44 5.44 -13.85
C THR A 29 -13.43 6.99 -13.88
N LYS A 30 -12.41 7.66 -13.35
CA LYS A 30 -12.39 9.14 -13.25
C LYS A 30 -11.97 9.84 -14.56
N ASN A 31 -11.24 9.16 -15.43
CA ASN A 31 -10.85 9.64 -16.77
C ASN A 31 -11.06 8.55 -17.83
N SER A 32 -11.88 7.56 -17.52
CA SER A 32 -12.06 6.35 -18.31
C SER A 32 -12.80 6.63 -19.62
N THR A 33 -12.55 5.81 -20.63
CA THR A 33 -13.45 5.77 -21.79
C THR A 33 -14.84 5.26 -21.36
N ILE A 34 -15.87 5.51 -22.17
CA ILE A 34 -17.23 4.96 -21.95
C ILE A 34 -17.18 3.43 -21.80
N GLU A 35 -16.30 2.77 -22.55
CA GLU A 35 -16.09 1.31 -22.48
C GLU A 35 -15.58 0.84 -21.11
N GLU A 36 -14.60 1.52 -20.52
CA GLU A 36 -14.05 1.16 -19.20
C GLU A 36 -15.06 1.35 -18.05
N ALA A 37 -15.89 2.40 -18.13
CA ALA A 37 -16.99 2.59 -17.18
C ALA A 37 -18.05 1.46 -17.29
N ASN A 38 -18.31 0.99 -18.52
CA ASN A 38 -19.22 -0.14 -18.76
C ASN A 38 -18.65 -1.45 -18.20
N ILE A 39 -17.37 -1.75 -18.43
CA ILE A 39 -16.73 -2.96 -17.92
C ILE A 39 -16.74 -3.00 -16.38
N SER A 40 -16.44 -1.88 -15.73
CA SER A 40 -16.53 -1.77 -14.27
C SER A 40 -17.92 -2.15 -13.76
N ASN A 41 -18.98 -1.69 -14.42
CA ASN A 41 -20.35 -2.01 -14.03
C ASN A 41 -20.69 -3.48 -14.28
N LEU A 42 -20.28 -4.04 -15.42
CA LEU A 42 -20.49 -5.46 -15.73
C LEU A 42 -19.77 -6.35 -14.70
N TYR A 43 -18.52 -6.03 -14.36
CA TYR A 43 -17.77 -6.73 -13.33
C TYR A 43 -18.49 -6.70 -11.99
N GLU A 44 -18.98 -5.55 -11.55
CA GLU A 44 -19.65 -5.43 -10.25
C GLU A 44 -20.94 -6.24 -10.14
N GLN A 45 -21.61 -6.49 -11.28
CA GLN A 45 -22.81 -7.33 -11.37
C GLN A 45 -22.53 -8.83 -11.44
N LEU A 46 -21.27 -9.25 -11.64
CA LEU A 46 -20.90 -10.65 -11.58
C LEU A 46 -21.09 -11.21 -10.15
N ASN A 47 -21.51 -12.47 -10.07
CA ASN A 47 -21.50 -13.19 -8.80
C ASN A 47 -20.06 -13.38 -8.28
N SER A 48 -19.95 -13.76 -7.01
CA SER A 48 -18.64 -13.89 -6.34
C SER A 48 -17.71 -14.94 -6.98
N GLU A 49 -18.25 -16.00 -7.56
CA GLU A 49 -17.44 -17.05 -8.21
C GLU A 49 -16.84 -16.54 -9.53
N TYR A 50 -17.62 -15.82 -10.34
CA TYR A 50 -17.14 -15.23 -11.59
C TYR A 50 -16.16 -14.09 -11.36
N LYS A 51 -16.38 -13.27 -10.32
CA LYS A 51 -15.38 -12.29 -9.89
C LYS A 51 -14.04 -12.97 -9.54
N LYS A 52 -14.05 -14.12 -8.86
CA LYS A 52 -12.82 -14.87 -8.56
C LYS A 52 -12.07 -15.30 -9.81
N TYR A 53 -12.75 -15.83 -10.85
CA TYR A 53 -12.06 -16.22 -12.09
C TYR A 53 -11.40 -15.03 -12.78
N VAL A 54 -12.09 -13.89 -12.85
CA VAL A 54 -11.52 -12.66 -13.40
C VAL A 54 -10.31 -12.21 -12.59
N MET A 55 -10.41 -12.21 -11.25
CA MET A 55 -9.30 -11.83 -10.39
C MET A 55 -8.10 -12.77 -10.51
N CYS A 56 -8.31 -14.08 -10.57
CA CYS A 56 -7.23 -15.05 -10.76
C CYS A 56 -6.51 -14.83 -12.09
N LEU A 57 -7.25 -14.60 -13.18
CA LEU A 57 -6.61 -14.27 -14.47
C LEU A 57 -5.78 -12.99 -14.38
N ILE A 58 -6.31 -11.94 -13.76
CA ILE A 58 -5.57 -10.68 -13.58
C ILE A 58 -4.32 -10.90 -12.73
N ASP A 59 -4.43 -11.69 -11.65
CA ASP A 59 -3.30 -12.01 -10.77
C ASP A 59 -2.19 -12.77 -11.53
N ASP A 60 -2.58 -13.76 -12.33
CA ASP A 60 -1.67 -14.51 -13.20
C ASP A 60 -0.99 -13.60 -14.24
N LEU A 61 -1.75 -12.71 -14.88
CA LEU A 61 -1.21 -11.74 -15.84
C LEU A 61 -0.25 -10.72 -15.23
N CYS A 62 -0.33 -10.51 -13.91
CA CYS A 62 0.52 -9.60 -13.15
C CYS A 62 1.59 -10.31 -12.31
N ASP A 63 1.71 -11.64 -12.40
CA ASP A 63 2.60 -12.46 -11.57
C ASP A 63 2.43 -12.19 -10.06
N GLY A 64 1.19 -11.97 -9.61
CA GLY A 64 0.87 -11.64 -8.21
C GLY A 64 1.29 -10.22 -7.76
N ASN A 65 1.83 -9.41 -8.67
CA ASN A 65 2.18 -8.02 -8.39
C ASN A 65 0.98 -7.12 -8.61
N ASP A 66 0.95 -6.02 -7.89
CA ASP A 66 -0.03 -4.96 -8.00
C ASP A 66 0.60 -3.71 -8.62
N ASN A 67 -0.23 -2.75 -9.00
CA ASN A 67 0.24 -1.50 -9.56
C ASN A 67 0.87 -0.63 -8.45
N ILE A 68 2.20 -0.63 -8.40
CA ILE A 68 2.98 0.10 -7.39
C ILE A 68 2.67 1.61 -7.40
N GLY A 69 2.52 2.21 -8.58
CA GLY A 69 2.21 3.64 -8.70
C GLY A 69 0.85 3.99 -8.10
N TYR A 70 -0.13 3.11 -8.33
CA TYR A 70 -1.46 3.20 -7.72
C TYR A 70 -1.39 3.02 -6.19
N ASN A 71 -0.68 2.01 -5.71
CA ASN A 71 -0.54 1.71 -4.28
C ASN A 71 0.18 2.85 -3.52
N VAL A 72 1.22 3.42 -4.10
CA VAL A 72 1.89 4.62 -3.57
C VAL A 72 0.91 5.77 -3.44
N LYS A 73 0.09 6.02 -4.49
CA LYS A 73 -0.92 7.08 -4.45
C LYS A 73 -1.94 6.84 -3.34
N GLN A 74 -2.47 5.62 -3.20
CA GLN A 74 -3.43 5.28 -2.14
C GLN A 74 -2.85 5.54 -0.75
N VAL A 75 -1.60 5.15 -0.50
CA VAL A 75 -0.91 5.40 0.78
C VAL A 75 -0.79 6.90 1.04
N VAL A 76 -0.31 7.68 0.08
CA VAL A 76 -0.16 9.14 0.23
C VAL A 76 -1.50 9.82 0.49
N ASP A 77 -2.52 9.50 -0.30
CA ASP A 77 -3.85 10.09 -0.19
C ASP A 77 -4.47 9.79 1.20
N THR A 78 -4.25 8.58 1.71
CA THR A 78 -4.72 8.17 3.05
C THR A 78 -4.03 8.93 4.17
N PHE A 79 -2.71 9.05 4.11
CA PHE A 79 -1.97 9.78 5.15
C PHE A 79 -2.36 11.26 5.20
N ARG A 80 -2.61 11.89 4.03
CA ARG A 80 -3.11 13.26 3.95
C ARG A 80 -4.50 13.40 4.56
N GLN A 81 -5.40 12.47 4.26
CA GLN A 81 -6.78 12.55 4.70
C GLN A 81 -6.94 12.36 6.22
N TYR A 82 -6.17 11.46 6.83
CA TYR A 82 -6.45 10.99 8.19
C TYR A 82 -5.52 11.52 9.28
N GLN A 83 -4.56 12.41 8.98
CA GLN A 83 -3.59 12.93 9.96
C GLN A 83 -3.06 11.81 10.89
N VAL A 84 -2.73 10.66 10.30
CA VAL A 84 -2.49 9.39 11.00
C VAL A 84 -1.58 9.62 12.21
N SER A 85 -1.82 8.98 13.36
CA SER A 85 -1.03 9.23 14.58
C SER A 85 0.49 9.05 14.39
N GLN A 86 0.92 8.21 13.44
CA GLN A 86 2.32 8.10 13.03
C GLN A 86 2.86 9.41 12.43
N ASN A 87 2.02 10.17 11.72
CA ASN A 87 2.29 11.52 11.25
C ASN A 87 2.49 12.47 12.42
N SER A 88 1.70 12.38 13.49
CA SER A 88 1.92 13.19 14.70
C SER A 88 3.28 12.90 15.36
N VAL A 89 3.74 11.64 15.34
CA VAL A 89 5.06 11.25 15.85
C VAL A 89 6.17 11.72 14.92
N ALA A 90 5.96 11.65 13.60
CA ALA A 90 6.89 12.22 12.62
C ALA A 90 7.03 13.74 12.77
N VAL A 91 5.92 14.44 13.06
CA VAL A 91 5.88 15.88 13.34
C VAL A 91 6.64 16.21 14.62
N VAL A 92 6.34 15.54 15.74
CA VAL A 92 7.03 15.73 17.03
C VAL A 92 8.54 15.48 16.89
N ILE A 93 8.93 14.42 16.18
CA ILE A 93 10.34 14.12 15.89
C ILE A 93 10.96 15.23 15.01
N SER A 94 10.24 15.72 14.01
CA SER A 94 10.74 16.76 13.09
C SER A 94 10.91 18.13 13.74
N GLU A 95 10.13 18.45 14.77
CA GLU A 95 10.27 19.68 15.55
C GLU A 95 11.49 19.64 16.49
N SER A 96 11.82 18.45 17.00
CA SER A 96 12.95 18.22 17.93
C SER A 96 14.33 18.09 17.27
N LEU A 97 14.41 17.92 15.94
CA LEU A 97 15.66 17.69 15.22
C LEU A 97 15.83 18.68 14.04
N PRO A 98 16.99 19.35 13.90
CA PRO A 98 17.20 20.28 12.80
C PRO A 98 17.31 19.53 11.47
N SER A 99 16.42 19.86 10.53
CA SER A 99 16.43 19.44 9.12
C SER A 99 16.28 17.93 8.88
N PHE A 100 15.04 17.44 8.93
CA PHE A 100 14.68 16.14 8.36
C PHE A 100 14.50 16.27 6.84
N SER A 101 15.52 15.93 6.03
CA SER A 101 15.39 15.88 4.56
C SER A 101 14.72 14.59 4.09
N GLY A 102 13.44 14.50 4.41
CA GLY A 102 12.54 13.44 3.99
C GLY A 102 11.11 13.94 3.94
N THR A 103 10.91 15.25 3.78
CA THR A 103 9.58 15.84 3.72
C THR A 103 8.73 15.10 2.71
N GLU A 104 7.43 14.95 3.00
CA GLU A 104 6.45 14.43 2.06
C GLU A 104 6.64 15.05 0.67
N ILE A 105 6.99 16.34 0.61
CA ILE A 105 7.29 17.10 -0.59
C ILE A 105 8.45 16.50 -1.40
N ASP A 106 9.57 16.12 -0.79
CA ASP A 106 10.72 15.55 -1.50
C ASP A 106 10.46 14.12 -1.98
N ILE A 107 9.73 13.34 -1.18
CA ILE A 107 9.29 11.99 -1.55
C ILE A 107 8.29 12.07 -2.71
N VAL A 108 7.30 12.95 -2.62
CA VAL A 108 6.30 13.21 -3.68
C VAL A 108 6.96 13.77 -4.94
N LYS A 109 7.95 14.66 -4.84
CA LYS A 109 8.74 15.14 -5.99
C LYS A 109 9.53 13.99 -6.65
N ARG A 110 10.15 13.10 -5.86
CA ARG A 110 10.87 11.93 -6.39
C ARG A 110 9.92 10.90 -7.01
N LEU A 111 8.75 10.68 -6.42
CA LEU A 111 7.69 9.83 -6.97
C LEU A 111 7.02 10.42 -8.21
N GLY A 112 6.87 11.74 -8.27
CA GLY A 112 6.37 12.45 -9.46
C GLY A 112 7.27 12.23 -10.68
N LYS A 113 8.58 12.05 -10.48
CA LYS A 113 9.52 11.64 -11.53
C LYS A 113 9.39 10.16 -11.94
N ILE A 114 8.75 9.33 -11.11
CA ILE A 114 8.52 7.88 -11.34
C ILE A 114 7.11 7.61 -11.89
N LYS A 115 6.16 8.56 -11.77
CA LYS A 115 4.75 8.45 -12.19
C LYS A 115 4.50 8.04 -13.66
N GLY A 116 5.52 8.06 -14.52
CA GLY A 116 5.44 7.57 -15.91
C GLY A 116 5.89 6.12 -16.11
N GLN A 117 6.25 5.37 -15.06
CA GLN A 117 6.73 3.99 -15.18
C GLN A 117 5.63 3.00 -14.79
N SER A 118 4.99 2.40 -15.79
CA SER A 118 3.92 1.39 -15.63
C SER A 118 4.44 0.04 -15.10
N THR A 119 5.74 -0.22 -15.19
CA THR A 119 6.39 -1.44 -14.68
C THR A 119 7.79 -1.10 -14.19
N ILE A 120 8.12 -1.51 -12.96
CA ILE A 120 9.49 -1.49 -12.48
C ILE A 120 10.25 -2.62 -13.20
N THR A 121 10.75 -2.35 -14.40
CA THR A 121 11.66 -3.28 -15.08
C THR A 121 13.01 -3.23 -14.37
N THR A 122 13.34 -4.30 -13.66
CA THR A 122 14.62 -4.49 -12.97
C THR A 122 15.84 -4.61 -13.91
N ASN A 123 15.64 -4.48 -15.23
CA ASN A 123 16.62 -4.86 -16.26
C ASN A 123 17.63 -3.77 -16.63
N THR A 124 17.55 -2.56 -16.07
CA THR A 124 18.58 -1.52 -16.27
C THR A 124 19.31 -1.24 -14.95
N LYS A 125 20.53 -1.79 -14.84
CA LYS A 125 21.37 -1.85 -13.61
C LYS A 125 21.60 -0.51 -12.88
N LYS A 126 21.40 0.65 -13.52
CA LYS A 126 21.54 1.99 -12.91
C LYS A 126 20.22 2.65 -12.49
N SER A 127 19.18 2.62 -13.34
CA SER A 127 17.86 3.23 -13.05
C SER A 127 17.05 2.41 -12.05
N GLY A 128 17.06 1.07 -12.17
CA GLY A 128 16.35 0.18 -11.24
C GLY A 128 16.86 0.28 -9.80
N LYS A 129 18.16 0.54 -9.61
CA LYS A 129 18.76 0.76 -8.29
C LYS A 129 18.25 2.06 -7.65
N THR A 130 18.13 3.13 -8.44
CA THR A 130 17.62 4.42 -7.97
C THR A 130 16.14 4.35 -7.61
N THR A 131 15.30 3.71 -8.43
CA THR A 131 13.86 3.53 -8.14
C THR A 131 13.63 2.67 -6.89
N LYS A 132 14.37 1.55 -6.74
CA LYS A 132 14.28 0.70 -5.55
C LYS A 132 14.68 1.44 -4.27
N ASN A 133 15.71 2.28 -4.32
CA ASN A 133 16.13 3.09 -3.18
C ASN A 133 15.07 4.14 -2.80
N ILE A 134 14.43 4.78 -3.80
CA ILE A 134 13.36 5.76 -3.56
C ILE A 134 12.15 5.08 -2.92
N LEU A 135 11.71 3.93 -3.45
CA LEU A 135 10.58 3.19 -2.88
C LEU A 135 10.89 2.64 -1.49
N LYS A 136 12.13 2.23 -1.24
CA LYS A 136 12.57 1.82 0.09
C LYS A 136 12.46 2.99 1.07
N ALA A 137 12.99 4.16 0.70
CA ALA A 137 12.87 5.35 1.53
C ALA A 137 11.41 5.77 1.74
N PHE A 138 10.55 5.62 0.73
CA PHE A 138 9.10 5.81 0.88
C PHE A 138 8.54 4.86 1.94
N CYS A 139 8.75 3.55 1.78
CA CYS A 139 8.27 2.53 2.72
C CYS A 139 8.70 2.82 4.16
N GLU A 140 9.98 3.16 4.36
CA GLU A 140 10.53 3.45 5.67
C GLU A 140 9.98 4.75 6.30
N ASN A 141 9.60 5.74 5.50
CA ASN A 141 8.98 6.97 6.00
C ASN A 141 7.48 6.80 6.28
N TYR A 142 6.78 6.00 5.48
CA TYR A 142 5.36 5.68 5.68
C TYR A 142 5.14 4.49 6.62
N LEU A 143 6.20 3.90 7.17
CA LEU A 143 6.16 2.76 8.08
C LEU A 143 5.36 1.58 7.50
N ILE A 144 5.62 1.26 6.23
CA ILE A 144 5.05 0.11 5.54
C ILE A 144 6.15 -0.76 4.93
N SER A 145 5.82 -2.01 4.62
CA SER A 145 6.72 -2.91 3.89
C SER A 145 6.69 -2.64 2.39
N MET A 146 7.79 -2.99 1.71
CA MET A 146 7.84 -3.00 0.25
C MET A 146 6.83 -3.97 -0.36
N GLU A 147 6.60 -5.12 0.28
CA GLU A 147 5.61 -6.09 -0.19
C GLU A 147 4.21 -5.50 -0.26
N LEU A 148 3.81 -4.70 0.75
CA LEU A 148 2.51 -4.04 0.74
C LEU A 148 2.34 -3.16 -0.50
N LEU A 149 3.38 -2.44 -0.92
CA LEU A 149 3.34 -1.65 -2.17
C LEU A 149 3.35 -2.51 -3.43
N GLN A 150 4.16 -3.56 -3.45
CA GLN A 150 4.39 -4.39 -4.62
C GLN A 150 3.26 -5.36 -4.92
N LYS A 151 2.60 -5.88 -3.89
CA LYS A 151 1.62 -6.97 -4.00
C LYS A 151 0.24 -6.59 -3.47
N GLY A 152 0.09 -5.37 -2.93
CA GLY A 152 -1.13 -4.94 -2.25
C GLY A 152 -1.35 -5.64 -0.89
N HIS A 153 -0.39 -6.43 -0.40
CA HIS A 153 -0.43 -7.06 0.92
C HIS A 153 0.98 -7.17 1.50
N GLY A 154 1.09 -7.06 2.82
CA GLY A 154 2.39 -7.09 3.50
C GLY A 154 2.28 -6.63 4.94
N LYS A 155 3.33 -5.98 5.43
CA LYS A 155 3.38 -5.44 6.80
C LYS A 155 3.22 -3.93 6.85
N ILE A 156 2.66 -3.45 7.96
CA ILE A 156 2.73 -2.08 8.46
C ILE A 156 3.42 -2.08 9.83
N PHE A 157 4.06 -0.97 10.18
CA PHE A 157 4.72 -0.79 11.46
C PHE A 157 3.97 0.25 12.28
N VAL A 158 3.30 -0.21 13.33
CA VAL A 158 2.47 0.64 14.20
C VAL A 158 3.25 0.98 15.45
N LEU A 159 3.18 2.23 15.88
CA LEU A 159 3.79 2.63 17.13
C LEU A 159 3.10 1.94 18.31
N ASN A 160 3.90 1.34 19.18
CA ASN A 160 3.42 0.82 20.45
C ASN A 160 3.00 1.98 21.36
N ARG A 161 1.69 2.10 21.60
CA ARG A 161 1.12 3.20 22.39
C ARG A 161 1.69 3.30 23.79
N LYS A 162 2.14 2.17 24.38
CA LYS A 162 2.79 2.12 25.69
C LYS A 162 3.98 3.09 25.82
N TYR A 163 4.69 3.33 24.72
CA TYR A 163 5.93 4.12 24.71
C TYR A 163 5.79 5.47 24.02
N LYS A 164 4.57 5.85 23.60
CA LYS A 164 4.34 7.07 22.80
C LYS A 164 4.87 8.31 23.51
N ASP A 165 4.57 8.44 24.79
CA ASP A 165 4.89 9.65 25.55
C ASP A 165 6.40 9.76 25.85
N ASN A 166 7.12 8.63 25.86
CA ASN A 166 8.57 8.63 26.05
C ASN A 166 9.36 9.06 24.80
N ILE A 167 8.72 9.12 23.63
CA ILE A 167 9.43 9.39 22.36
C ILE A 167 10.03 10.78 22.36
N GLN A 168 9.30 11.78 22.89
CA GLN A 168 9.76 13.17 22.88
C GLN A 168 11.02 13.33 23.74
N ASP A 169 10.98 12.85 24.98
CA ASP A 169 12.11 12.90 25.91
C ASP A 169 13.33 12.14 25.37
N VAL A 170 13.10 11.02 24.68
CA VAL A 170 14.18 10.19 24.14
C VAL A 170 14.73 10.74 22.83
N ALA A 171 13.94 11.46 22.04
CA ALA A 171 14.35 12.01 20.75
C ALA A 171 15.49 13.03 20.91
N GLU A 172 15.50 13.82 21.99
CA GLU A 172 16.56 14.79 22.28
C GLU A 172 17.92 14.14 22.55
N GLU A 173 17.91 12.91 23.07
CA GLU A 173 19.11 12.13 23.39
C GLU A 173 19.50 11.14 22.30
N CYS A 174 18.69 11.03 21.25
CA CYS A 174 19.04 10.23 20.10
C CYS A 174 20.26 10.84 19.38
N PRO A 175 21.19 10.01 18.87
CA PRO A 175 22.29 10.51 18.06
C PRO A 175 21.77 11.39 16.94
N LYS A 176 22.40 12.56 16.72
CA LYS A 176 22.05 13.45 15.61
C LYS A 176 22.03 12.65 14.31
N LEU A 177 20.83 12.53 13.75
CA LEU A 177 20.62 11.78 12.54
C LEU A 177 21.24 12.53 11.37
N LYS A 178 21.86 11.78 10.45
CA LYS A 178 22.43 12.37 9.24
C LYS A 178 21.32 12.78 8.29
N GLU A 179 21.61 13.74 7.42
CA GLU A 179 20.74 14.13 6.32
C GLU A 179 20.30 12.88 5.51
N GLY A 180 19.00 12.78 5.19
CA GLY A 180 18.41 11.63 4.49
C GLY A 180 18.04 10.42 5.38
N THR A 181 18.01 10.57 6.69
CA THR A 181 17.50 9.52 7.60
C THR A 181 15.99 9.36 7.45
N THR A 182 15.48 8.12 7.50
CA THR A 182 14.06 7.79 7.38
C THR A 182 13.37 7.67 8.75
N LEU A 183 12.06 7.88 8.81
CA LEU A 183 11.28 7.79 10.05
C LEU A 183 11.50 6.45 10.79
N LEU A 184 11.48 5.33 10.06
CA LEU A 184 11.75 4.01 10.63
C LEU A 184 13.11 3.95 11.35
N ASN A 185 14.16 4.54 10.76
CA ASN A 185 15.49 4.54 11.35
C ASN A 185 15.57 5.45 12.59
N VAL A 186 14.78 6.52 12.64
CA VAL A 186 14.65 7.34 13.85
C VAL A 186 14.03 6.53 14.96
N LEU A 187 12.88 5.91 14.70
CA LEU A 187 12.15 5.15 15.71
C LEU A 187 12.98 3.97 16.22
N LYS A 188 13.75 3.31 15.34
CA LYS A 188 14.74 2.30 15.76
C LYS A 188 15.86 2.87 16.64
N SER A 189 16.24 4.13 16.45
CA SER A 189 17.23 4.80 17.29
C SER A 189 16.62 5.16 18.66
N CYS A 190 15.40 5.70 18.69
CA CYS A 190 14.66 5.94 19.93
C CYS A 190 14.49 4.64 20.72
N GLU A 191 14.11 3.53 20.07
CA GLU A 191 13.97 2.24 20.72
C GLU A 191 15.28 1.77 21.39
N LYS A 192 16.43 1.98 20.74
CA LYS A 192 17.74 1.64 21.33
C LYS A 192 18.01 2.45 22.59
N VAL A 193 17.75 3.75 22.57
CA VAL A 193 17.93 4.62 23.75
C VAL A 193 16.93 4.25 24.85
N MET A 194 15.67 3.96 24.51
CA MET A 194 14.67 3.47 25.46
C MET A 194 15.08 2.16 26.14
N LYS A 195 15.69 1.23 25.40
CA LYS A 195 16.24 -0.01 25.95
C LYS A 195 17.43 0.25 26.88
N GLN A 196 18.34 1.14 26.50
CA GLN A 196 19.47 1.55 27.37
C GLN A 196 19.01 2.20 28.68
N LYS A 197 17.90 2.94 28.65
CA LYS A 197 17.28 3.58 29.81
C LYS A 197 16.35 2.66 30.62
N ASN A 198 16.23 1.38 30.25
CA ASN A 198 15.28 0.45 30.87
C ASN A 198 13.82 0.93 30.82
N ILE A 199 13.45 1.73 29.81
CA ILE A 199 12.04 2.09 29.53
C ILE A 199 11.35 0.91 28.85
N ILE A 200 12.04 0.29 27.89
CA ILE A 200 11.63 -0.98 27.28
C ILE A 200 12.46 -2.08 27.93
N THR A 201 11.81 -2.96 28.70
CA THR A 201 12.48 -4.00 29.49
C THR A 201 12.18 -5.41 29.01
N GLY A 202 11.04 -5.64 28.35
CA GLY A 202 10.70 -6.95 27.82
C GLY A 202 11.53 -7.34 26.60
N ALA A 203 12.03 -8.59 26.57
CA ALA A 203 12.81 -9.12 25.44
C ALA A 203 12.03 -9.12 24.11
N ASN A 204 10.69 -9.26 24.19
CA ASN A 204 9.78 -9.24 23.04
C ASN A 204 9.07 -7.89 22.86
N GLU A 205 9.39 -6.90 23.71
CA GLU A 205 8.79 -5.57 23.60
C GLU A 205 9.59 -4.70 22.62
N SER A 206 8.85 -3.98 21.80
CA SER A 206 9.39 -3.10 20.75
C SER A 206 8.60 -1.80 20.73
N LEU A 207 9.28 -0.72 20.33
CA LEU A 207 8.63 0.55 20.05
C LEU A 207 7.71 0.46 18.83
N LEU A 208 8.08 -0.38 17.87
CA LEU A 208 7.29 -0.64 16.66
C LEU A 208 6.74 -2.07 16.68
N ILE A 209 5.42 -2.17 16.53
CA ILE A 209 4.69 -3.43 16.40
C ILE A 209 4.48 -3.69 14.91
N GLU A 210 4.95 -4.84 14.45
CA GLU A 210 4.65 -5.33 13.10
C GLU A 210 3.23 -5.89 13.05
N LYS A 211 2.44 -5.42 12.08
CA LYS A 211 1.11 -5.95 11.78
C LYS A 211 1.00 -6.27 10.30
N TYR A 212 0.24 -7.30 9.96
CA TYR A 212 -0.04 -7.59 8.56
C TYR A 212 -1.16 -6.68 8.07
N ALA A 213 -1.21 -6.42 6.77
CA ALA A 213 -2.24 -5.60 6.16
C ALA A 213 -2.44 -5.96 4.69
N VAL A 214 -3.66 -5.75 4.22
CA VAL A 214 -4.07 -5.90 2.80
C VAL A 214 -4.70 -4.60 2.34
N MET A 215 -4.31 -4.08 1.18
CA MET A 215 -4.94 -2.89 0.60
C MET A 215 -6.38 -3.19 0.19
N THR A 216 -7.31 -2.33 0.58
CA THR A 216 -8.75 -2.52 0.32
C THR A 216 -9.11 -2.40 -1.17
N LYS A 217 -8.25 -1.74 -1.95
CA LYS A 217 -8.39 -1.61 -3.39
C LYS A 217 -7.31 -2.39 -4.13
N ASN A 218 -7.68 -2.90 -5.29
CA ASN A 218 -6.81 -3.63 -6.20
C ASN A 218 -6.57 -2.80 -7.46
N GLY A 219 -5.31 -2.45 -7.71
CA GLY A 219 -4.88 -1.68 -8.87
C GLY A 219 -4.32 -2.53 -10.02
N GLN A 220 -4.35 -3.86 -9.93
CA GLN A 220 -3.72 -4.77 -10.89
C GLN A 220 -4.23 -4.55 -12.31
N TYR A 221 -5.55 -4.38 -12.49
CA TYR A 221 -6.14 -4.09 -13.80
C TYR A 221 -5.52 -2.86 -14.47
N LEU A 222 -5.16 -1.83 -13.69
CA LEU A 222 -4.53 -0.60 -14.20
C LEU A 222 -3.11 -0.83 -14.70
N GLY A 223 -2.42 -1.84 -14.18
CA GLY A 223 -1.09 -2.25 -14.61
C GLY A 223 -1.06 -3.05 -15.91
N LEU A 224 -2.22 -3.57 -16.36
CA LEU A 224 -2.31 -4.37 -17.58
C LEU A 224 -2.06 -3.54 -18.83
N ASN A 225 -1.39 -4.16 -19.81
CA ASN A 225 -1.24 -3.57 -21.14
C ASN A 225 -2.56 -3.63 -21.94
N LYS A 226 -2.61 -2.97 -23.11
CA LYS A 226 -3.82 -2.85 -23.93
C LYS A 226 -4.43 -4.21 -24.31
N GLU A 227 -3.61 -5.18 -24.72
CA GLU A 227 -4.12 -6.49 -25.17
C GLU A 227 -4.57 -7.35 -23.99
N GLN A 228 -3.86 -7.29 -22.86
CA GLN A 228 -4.28 -7.93 -21.62
C GLN A 228 -5.62 -7.36 -21.13
N LYS A 229 -5.79 -6.03 -21.14
CA LYS A 229 -7.06 -5.38 -20.78
C LYS A 229 -8.20 -5.85 -21.68
N LYS A 230 -8.00 -5.91 -23.01
CA LYS A 230 -9.02 -6.45 -23.93
C LYS A 230 -9.41 -7.88 -23.59
N ALA A 231 -8.45 -8.76 -23.30
CA ALA A 231 -8.74 -10.14 -22.95
C ALA A 231 -9.56 -10.24 -21.66
N VAL A 232 -9.19 -9.47 -20.64
CA VAL A 232 -9.93 -9.38 -19.37
C VAL A 232 -11.34 -8.81 -19.59
N ASN A 233 -11.49 -7.78 -20.40
CA ASN A 233 -12.79 -7.17 -20.71
C ASN A 233 -13.71 -8.17 -21.42
N HIS A 234 -13.22 -8.87 -22.44
CA HIS A 234 -13.98 -9.93 -23.10
C HIS A 234 -14.39 -11.05 -22.14
N LEU A 235 -13.52 -11.43 -21.20
CA LEU A 235 -13.87 -12.41 -20.17
C LEU A 235 -15.03 -11.90 -19.30
N ILE A 236 -14.95 -10.66 -18.81
CA ILE A 236 -16.00 -10.03 -17.99
C ILE A 236 -17.33 -10.00 -18.75
N GLU A 237 -17.32 -9.56 -20.01
CA GLU A 237 -18.51 -9.51 -20.87
C GLU A 237 -19.12 -10.90 -21.11
N ASN A 238 -18.28 -11.90 -21.38
CA ASN A 238 -18.74 -13.26 -21.61
C ASN A 238 -19.31 -13.90 -20.34
N LEU A 239 -18.65 -13.74 -19.20
CA LEU A 239 -19.14 -14.23 -17.91
C LEU A 239 -20.46 -13.55 -17.52
N HIS A 240 -20.58 -12.25 -17.75
CA HIS A 240 -21.81 -11.51 -17.48
C HIS A 240 -22.95 -12.00 -18.37
N SER A 241 -22.70 -12.11 -19.67
CA SER A 241 -23.68 -12.64 -20.64
C SER A 241 -24.12 -14.07 -20.30
N TYR A 242 -23.18 -14.92 -19.91
CA TYR A 242 -23.47 -16.29 -19.46
C TYR A 242 -24.30 -16.29 -18.18
N GLN A 243 -23.98 -15.43 -17.22
CA GLN A 243 -24.74 -15.28 -15.98
C GLN A 243 -26.19 -14.89 -16.26
N GLN A 244 -26.42 -13.86 -17.09
CA GLN A 244 -27.78 -13.36 -17.40
C GLN A 244 -28.64 -14.45 -18.07
N LYS A 245 -28.08 -15.14 -19.08
CA LYS A 245 -28.77 -16.23 -19.78
C LYS A 245 -29.17 -17.37 -18.84
N ASN A 246 -28.29 -17.74 -17.93
CA ASN A 246 -28.59 -18.82 -16.99
C ASN A 246 -29.54 -18.38 -15.88
N SER A 247 -29.53 -17.12 -15.45
CA SER A 247 -30.54 -16.62 -14.51
C SER A 247 -31.94 -16.58 -15.11
N GLU A 248 -32.09 -16.28 -16.41
CA GLU A 248 -33.39 -16.30 -17.10
C GLU A 248 -33.97 -17.72 -17.20
N PHE A 249 -33.13 -18.75 -17.28
CA PHE A 249 -33.55 -20.16 -17.37
C PHE A 249 -34.13 -20.75 -16.08
N PHE A 250 -33.92 -20.11 -14.92
CA PHE A 250 -34.45 -20.60 -13.63
C PHE A 250 -35.74 -19.90 -13.17
N TYR A 251 -36.25 -18.93 -13.95
CA TYR A 251 -37.49 -18.19 -13.66
C TYR A 251 -38.61 -18.42 -14.70
N HIS A 252 -38.44 -19.41 -15.57
CA HIS A 252 -39.46 -19.96 -16.49
C HIS A 252 -39.61 -21.45 -16.27
#